data_AF-A0A7V6G9D2-F1
#
_entry.id   AF-A0A7V6G9D2-F1
#
_cell.length_a   1.000
_cell.length_b   1.000
_cell.length_c   1.000
_cell.angle_alpha   90.00
_cell.angle_beta   90.00
_cell.angle_gamma   90.00
#
_symmetry.space_group_name_H-M   'P 1'
#
loop_
_entity.id
_entity.type
_entity.pdbx_description
1 polymer ?
#
loop_
_entity_poly.entity_id
_entity_poly.type
_entity_poly.pdbx_seq_one_letter_code
_entity_poly.pdbx_strand_id
1 'polypeptide(L)' 'RLAVADLRVMGRATQGVRLINLEKRNDEIASVCKVNAETEDDEEQLETINDEEVTDDNNTDTEDVKNDTDEEVEE' A
#
# COMPACT_ATOMS: atom_id res chain seq x y z
N ARG A 1 1.93 2.36 -22.43
CA ARG A 1 2.94 2.27 -21.35
C ARG A 1 2.95 3.61 -20.65
N LEU A 2 3.01 3.65 -19.33
CA LEU A 2 3.04 4.87 -18.52
C LEU A 2 4.24 4.78 -17.59
N ALA A 3 5.01 5.85 -17.46
CA ALA A 3 6.14 5.86 -16.53
C ALA A 3 5.62 5.89 -15.09
N VAL A 4 6.23 5.10 -14.20
CA VAL A 4 5.83 5.06 -12.79
C VAL A 4 6.08 6.42 -12.11
N ALA A 5 7.09 7.17 -12.58
CA ALA A 5 7.41 8.51 -12.08
C ALA A 5 6.26 9.54 -12.28
N ASP A 6 5.39 9.31 -13.26
CA ASP A 6 4.26 10.21 -13.54
C ASP A 6 3.03 9.90 -12.67
N LEU A 7 3.07 8.83 -11.88
CA LEU A 7 1.96 8.41 -11.02
C LEU A 7 1.93 9.24 -9.74
N ARG A 8 0.73 9.69 -9.37
CA ARG A 8 0.53 10.38 -8.08
C ARG A 8 0.68 9.41 -6.92
N VAL A 9 1.53 9.77 -5.95
CA VAL A 9 1.68 9.04 -4.69
C VAL A 9 0.45 9.26 -3.81
N MET A 10 -0.10 8.15 -3.28
CA MET A 10 -1.24 8.13 -2.35
C MET A 10 -0.96 7.14 -1.21
N GLY A 11 -1.64 7.33 -0.07
CA GLY A 11 -1.58 6.39 1.04
C GLY A 11 -2.32 5.07 0.78
N ARG A 12 -2.09 4.05 1.61
CA ARG A 12 -2.69 2.71 1.45
C ARG A 12 -4.21 2.71 1.56
N ALA A 13 -4.79 3.53 2.44
CA ALA A 13 -6.23 3.62 2.65
C ALA A 13 -6.92 4.53 1.61
N THR A 14 -6.72 4.25 0.32
CA THR A 14 -7.31 5.03 -0.79
C THR A 14 -7.81 4.14 -1.92
N GLN A 15 -8.72 4.64 -2.74
CA GLN A 15 -9.18 3.94 -3.96
C GLN A 15 -8.15 4.02 -5.11
N GLY A 16 -7.23 4.98 -5.05
CA GLY A 16 -6.25 5.25 -6.11
C GLY A 16 -6.69 6.35 -7.08
N VAL A 17 -6.03 6.41 -8.23
CA VAL A 17 -6.25 7.42 -9.28
C VAL A 17 -6.53 6.75 -10.62
N ARG A 18 -7.41 7.37 -11.44
CA ARG A 18 -7.74 6.84 -12.78
C ARG A 18 -6.62 7.18 -13.77
N LEU A 19 -6.01 6.16 -14.37
CA LEU A 19 -4.91 6.31 -15.33
C LEU A 19 -5.39 6.40 -16.79
N ILE A 20 -6.46 5.69 -17.14
CA ILE A 20 -7.05 5.67 -18.48
C ILE A 20 -8.59 5.70 -18.40
N ASN A 21 -9.26 6.19 -19.45
CA ASN A 21 -10.72 6.24 -19.52
C ASN A 21 -11.26 5.14 -20.45
N LEU A 22 -12.10 4.25 -19.92
CA LEU A 22 -12.68 3.11 -20.65
C LEU A 22 -14.20 3.21 -20.86
N GLU A 23 -14.88 4.16 -20.19
CA GLU A 23 -16.35 4.23 -20.14
C GLU A 23 -16.99 4.50 -21.50
N LYS A 24 -16.27 5.19 -22.39
CA LYS A 24 -16.80 5.58 -23.71
C LYS A 24 -17.01 4.39 -24.66
N ARG A 25 -16.33 3.28 -24.41
CA ARG A 25 -16.31 2.10 -25.28
C ARG A 25 -16.83 0.84 -24.61
N ASN A 26 -17.24 0.96 -23.34
CA ASN A 26 -17.65 -0.16 -22.49
C ASN A 26 -16.57 -1.27 -22.44
N ASP A 27 -15.30 -0.85 -22.48
CA ASP A 27 -14.12 -1.73 -22.45
C ASP A 27 -13.70 -1.98 -20.98
N GLU A 28 -13.03 -3.10 -20.72
CA GLU A 28 -12.49 -3.48 -19.40
C GLU A 28 -10.99 -3.84 -19.48
N ILE A 29 -10.29 -3.77 -18.33
CA ILE A 29 -8.87 -4.15 -18.26
C ILE A 29 -8.75 -5.67 -18.20
N ALA A 30 -8.13 -6.26 -19.22
CA ALA A 30 -7.88 -7.71 -19.25
C ALA A 30 -6.61 -8.11 -18.46
N SER A 31 -5.54 -7.33 -18.54
CA SER A 31 -4.28 -7.59 -17.84
C SER A 31 -3.40 -6.34 -17.71
N VAL A 32 -2.42 -6.41 -16.81
CA VAL A 32 -1.38 -5.38 -16.62
C VAL A 32 -0.01 -6.05 -16.56
N CYS A 33 1.03 -5.32 -16.94
CA CYS A 33 2.40 -5.82 -16.93
C CYS A 33 3.36 -4.70 -16.52
N LYS A 34 4.29 -5.01 -15.60
CA LYS A 34 5.45 -4.17 -15.31
C LYS A 34 6.48 -4.42 -16.40
N VAL A 35 6.93 -3.35 -17.04
CA VAL A 35 8.06 -3.39 -17.98
C VAL A 35 9.24 -2.78 -17.24
N ASN A 36 10.37 -3.49 -17.20
CA ASN A 36 11.60 -2.92 -16.66
C ASN A 36 12.02 -1.75 -17.57
N ALA A 37 12.35 -0.62 -16.95
CA ALA A 37 13.05 0.42 -17.68
C ALA A 37 14.45 -0.12 -17.98
N GLU A 38 14.95 0.15 -19.17
CA GLU A 38 16.35 -0.10 -19.49
C GLU A 38 17.09 1.18 -19.08
N THR A 39 17.71 1.15 -17.91
CA THR A 39 18.69 2.16 -17.50
C THR A 39 20.08 1.56 -17.69
N GLU A 40 21.05 2.39 -18.09
CA GLU A 40 22.41 1.93 -18.41
C GLU A 40 23.16 1.27 -17.22
N ASP A 41 22.55 1.23 -16.02
CA ASP A 41 23.07 0.64 -14.77
C ASP A 41 22.36 -0.69 -14.34
N ASP A 42 21.43 -1.24 -15.13
CA ASP A 42 20.53 -2.34 -14.72
C ASP A 42 21.11 -3.79 -14.81
N GLU A 43 22.43 -4.00 -14.65
CA GLU A 43 22.99 -5.36 -14.60
C GLU A 43 22.99 -6.00 -13.19
N GLU A 44 22.71 -5.27 -12.11
CA GLU A 44 22.96 -5.75 -10.72
C GLU A 44 21.72 -6.03 -9.84
N GLN A 45 20.48 -5.79 -10.30
CA GLN A 45 19.28 -5.82 -9.42
C GLN A 45 18.27 -6.96 -9.69
N LEU A 46 18.70 -8.04 -10.32
CA LEU A 46 17.91 -9.26 -10.47
C LEU A 46 18.25 -10.23 -9.33
N GLU A 47 17.71 -10.00 -8.13
CA GLU A 47 17.38 -11.02 -7.11
C GLU A 47 17.02 -10.34 -5.78
N THR A 48 15.74 -10.29 -5.44
CA THR A 48 15.18 -10.46 -4.06
C THR A 48 13.66 -10.35 -4.17
N ILE A 49 12.99 -11.44 -4.52
CA ILE A 49 11.62 -11.67 -4.04
C ILE A 49 11.81 -12.63 -2.85
N ASN A 50 12.14 -12.08 -1.69
CA ASN A 50 12.10 -12.82 -0.43
C ASN A 50 10.64 -12.88 0.01
N ASP A 51 10.00 -14.02 -0.23
CA ASP A 51 8.74 -14.43 0.38
C ASP A 51 9.03 -14.91 1.81
N GLU A 52 9.62 -14.02 2.64
CA GLU A 52 9.94 -14.30 4.03
C GLU A 52 8.74 -13.93 4.91
N GLU A 53 8.24 -14.94 5.63
CA GLU A 53 7.20 -14.82 6.64
C GLU A 53 7.51 -13.68 7.62
N VAL A 54 6.55 -12.77 7.80
CA VAL A 54 6.60 -11.77 8.86
C VAL A 54 6.29 -12.48 10.19
N THR A 55 7.33 -12.94 10.86
CA THR A 55 7.37 -13.01 12.32
C THR A 55 8.49 -12.09 12.78
N ASP A 56 8.16 -11.00 13.47
CA ASP A 56 8.54 -10.84 14.87
C ASP A 56 7.96 -9.54 15.45
N ASP A 57 7.51 -9.68 16.68
CA ASP A 57 7.28 -8.66 17.68
C ASP A 57 8.42 -7.63 17.73
N ASN A 58 8.08 -6.39 18.10
CA ASN A 58 8.84 -5.65 19.12
C ASN A 58 8.12 -4.34 19.55
N ASN A 59 7.58 -4.43 20.77
CA ASN A 59 7.80 -3.50 21.88
C ASN A 59 6.90 -2.25 22.04
N THR A 60 5.91 -2.43 22.93
CA THR A 60 5.36 -1.54 23.97
C THR A 60 5.36 -0.03 23.76
N ASP A 61 4.15 0.51 23.58
CA ASP A 61 3.70 1.70 24.30
C ASP A 61 2.27 1.43 24.82
N THR A 62 2.20 0.77 25.98
CA THR A 62 1.00 0.81 26.82
C THR A 62 1.12 2.01 27.75
N GLU A 63 0.59 3.16 27.31
CA GLU A 63 0.33 4.30 28.19
C GLU A 63 -1.16 4.66 28.06
N ASP A 64 -1.83 4.57 29.21
CA ASP A 64 -3.13 5.12 29.57
C ASP A 64 -4.42 4.56 28.91
N VAL A 65 -4.87 3.42 29.47
CA VAL A 65 -6.30 3.18 29.69
C VAL A 65 -6.76 4.12 30.82
N LYS A 66 -7.32 5.28 30.47
CA LYS A 66 -8.21 6.02 31.37
C LYS A 66 -9.64 5.67 31.00
N ASN A 67 -10.14 4.65 31.67
CA ASN A 67 -11.54 4.27 31.65
C ASN A 67 -12.23 5.15 32.71
N ASP A 68 -12.75 6.30 32.29
CA ASP A 68 -13.58 7.15 33.15
C ASP A 68 -14.95 6.48 33.31
N THR A 69 -15.09 5.62 34.32
CA THR A 69 -16.38 5.21 34.84
C THR A 69 -16.37 5.39 36.36
N ASP A 70 -16.75 6.58 36.82
CA ASP A 70 -17.21 6.83 38.18
C ASP A 70 -18.54 7.59 38.08
N GLU A 71 -19.64 6.96 38.54
CA GLU A 71 -20.59 7.59 39.46
C GLU A 71 -21.60 6.54 39.98
N GLU A 72 -21.32 6.12 41.22
CA GLU A 72 -22.23 5.94 42.37
C GLU A 72 -23.36 4.89 42.31
N VAL A 73 -23.13 3.80 43.04
CA VAL A 73 -24.19 2.99 43.69
C VAL A 73 -24.35 3.52 45.11
N GLU A 74 -25.46 4.21 45.39
CA GLU A 74 -25.99 4.34 46.75
C GLU A 74 -27.18 3.38 46.94
N GLU A 75 -27.35 2.92 48.18
CA GLU A 75 -28.22 1.83 48.66
C GLU A 75 -29.71 1.92 48.27
#